data_AF-A0A0F2PB84-F1
#
_entry.id   AF-A0A0F2PB84-F1
#
_cell.length_a   1.000
_cell.length_b   1.000
_cell.length_c   1.000
_cell.angle_alpha   90.00
_cell.angle_beta   90.00
_cell.angle_gamma   90.00
#
_symmetry.space_group_name_H-M   'P 1'
#
loop_
_entity.id
_entity.type
_entity.pdbx_description
1 polymer ?
#
loop_
_entity_poly.entity_id
_entity_poly.type
_entity_poly.pdbx_seq_one_letter_code
_entity_poly.pdbx_strand_id
1 'polypeptide(L)'
;MPDIAYDKVLSFLAEKETSDSGSDDLAGLHDIMLMCRDGFMAEVTRRQVKNIVPEVLEEEEDEDEERVLGELRRLPKGGVIVSDDGREVFVPEVWVRNLGMDHGDIVSAVPLGMIGQSPLFEFTVEERRGLDYESDRVSVIGPVASHSGEWFVYSEEEEELITLKPKEVRSLGLYEGDLVEVAYPAGDLSAARVAWKFDPDDPYLDDLAPGPGPRKRLAKKQPPRDVADPVLAGKTVLVVGGDLYKDAYRLNFERRGAKLLWETGFQGGQGKNIESKVRSADVAVLVTDMASHRLPDIESMCKRHRKPFVYASSRGSSGVVRSSQQALIKSGK
;
A
#
# COMPACT_ATOMS: atom_id res chain seq x y z
N MET A 1 -11.18 33.57 23.47
CA MET A 1 -10.42 32.72 24.42
C MET A 1 -8.96 32.71 24.00
N PRO A 2 -7.99 32.52 24.91
CA PRO A 2 -6.59 32.28 24.54
C PRO A 2 -6.46 31.05 23.64
N ASP A 3 -5.70 31.16 22.54
CA ASP A 3 -5.39 30.03 21.66
C ASP A 3 -4.32 29.17 22.34
N ILE A 4 -4.73 28.00 22.81
CA ILE A 4 -3.88 27.07 23.58
C ILE A 4 -2.66 26.62 22.76
N ALA A 5 -2.77 26.52 21.43
CA ALA A 5 -1.66 26.12 20.58
C ALA A 5 -0.64 27.25 20.45
N TYR A 6 -1.10 28.50 20.29
CA TYR A 6 -0.23 29.67 20.22
C TYR A 6 0.59 29.86 21.50
N ASP A 7 -0.06 29.74 22.67
CA ASP A 7 0.60 29.88 23.97
C ASP A 7 1.61 28.76 24.25
N LYS A 8 1.35 27.54 23.76
CA LYS A 8 2.30 26.42 23.85
C LYS A 8 3.57 26.68 23.04
N VAL A 9 3.46 27.27 21.85
CA VAL A 9 4.62 27.62 21.01
C VAL A 9 5.45 28.73 21.67
N LEU A 10 4.79 29.76 22.22
CA LEU A 10 5.50 30.80 22.97
C LEU A 10 6.24 30.24 24.19
N SER A 11 5.60 29.34 24.94
CA SER A 11 6.22 28.69 26.10
C SER A 11 7.44 27.86 25.71
N PHE A 12 7.35 27.10 24.61
CA PHE A 12 8.47 26.32 24.08
C PHE A 12 9.65 27.20 23.65
N LEU A 13 9.37 28.34 22.99
CA LEU A 13 10.42 29.26 22.55
C LEU A 13 11.13 29.91 23.75
N ALA A 14 10.38 30.34 24.77
CA ALA A 14 10.94 30.89 26.01
C ALA A 14 11.81 29.87 26.79
N GLU A 15 11.39 28.60 26.84
CA GLU A 15 12.18 27.53 27.46
C GLU A 15 13.51 27.29 26.70
N LYS A 16 13.50 27.44 25.37
CA LYS A 16 14.72 27.28 24.56
C LYS A 16 15.66 28.46 24.64
N GLU A 17 15.15 29.67 24.83
CA GLU A 17 15.93 30.89 25.03
C GLU A 17 16.75 30.85 26.32
N THR A 18 16.24 30.20 27.38
CA THR A 18 16.95 30.06 28.66
C THR A 18 17.96 28.92 28.72
N SER A 19 18.06 28.10 27.66
CA SER A 19 19.04 27.02 27.58
C SER A 19 20.36 27.51 26.97
N ASP A 20 21.51 27.15 27.56
CA ASP A 20 22.88 27.55 27.14
C ASP A 20 23.26 27.19 25.68
N SER A 21 22.36 26.56 24.93
CA SER A 21 22.51 26.24 23.50
C SER A 21 21.56 27.03 22.59
N GLY A 22 20.89 28.06 23.11
CA GLY A 22 19.97 28.89 22.34
C GLY A 22 20.67 29.60 21.18
N SER A 23 20.27 29.29 19.94
CA SER A 23 20.63 30.10 18.77
C SER A 23 19.97 31.46 18.90
N ASP A 24 20.72 32.54 18.62
CA ASP A 24 20.21 33.92 18.52
C ASP A 24 18.96 34.02 17.60
N ASP A 25 18.83 33.11 16.64
CA ASP A 25 17.68 33.04 15.73
C ASP A 25 16.35 32.70 16.44
N LEU A 26 16.39 31.93 17.53
CA LEU A 26 15.19 31.53 18.27
C LEU A 26 14.65 32.65 19.16
N ALA A 27 15.55 33.47 19.71
CA ALA A 27 15.17 34.68 20.45
C ALA A 27 14.45 35.68 19.53
N GLY A 28 14.99 35.90 18.32
CA GLY A 28 14.35 36.75 17.32
C GLY A 28 12.95 36.26 16.90
N LEU A 29 12.76 34.94 16.79
CA LEU A 29 11.45 34.37 16.48
C LEU A 29 10.46 34.54 17.64
N HIS A 30 10.91 34.35 18.89
CA HIS A 30 10.08 34.56 20.09
C HIS A 30 9.57 36.00 20.17
N ASP A 31 10.45 36.98 19.94
CA ASP A 31 10.09 38.40 19.94
C ASP A 31 9.09 38.74 18.83
N ILE A 32 9.30 38.24 17.61
CA ILE A 32 8.36 38.44 16.50
C ILE A 32 6.99 37.87 16.83
N MET A 33 6.92 36.67 17.43
CA MET A 33 5.66 36.08 17.84
C MET A 33 4.96 36.89 18.95
N LEU A 34 5.71 37.38 19.94
CA LEU A 34 5.15 38.26 20.97
C LEU A 34 4.57 39.55 20.37
N MET A 35 5.27 40.16 19.39
CA MET A 35 4.80 41.35 18.69
C MET A 35 3.53 41.11 17.87
N CYS A 36 3.36 39.90 17.31
CA CYS A 36 2.20 39.54 16.50
C CYS A 36 1.02 38.99 17.33
N ARG A 37 1.21 38.71 18.63
CA ARG A 37 0.21 38.03 19.47
C ARG A 37 -1.14 38.74 19.46
N ASP A 38 -1.16 40.04 19.74
CA ASP A 38 -2.42 40.76 19.90
C ASP A 38 -3.20 40.85 18.57
N GLY A 39 -2.49 40.96 17.44
CA GLY A 39 -3.08 40.93 16.11
C GLY A 39 -3.65 39.55 15.74
N PHE A 40 -2.91 38.49 16.07
CA PHE A 40 -3.38 37.11 15.89
C PHE A 40 -4.62 36.84 16.75
N MET A 41 -4.60 37.23 18.03
CA MET A 41 -5.72 37.04 18.95
C MET A 41 -6.97 37.83 18.55
N ALA A 42 -6.80 39.05 18.01
CA ALA A 42 -7.90 39.83 17.46
C ALA A 42 -8.54 39.14 16.24
N GLU A 43 -7.74 38.54 15.36
CA GLU A 43 -8.23 37.81 14.18
C GLU A 43 -8.93 36.49 14.57
N VAL A 44 -8.38 35.73 15.52
CA VAL A 44 -9.03 34.52 16.07
C VAL A 44 -10.38 34.89 16.70
N THR A 45 -10.43 35.97 17.47
CA THR A 45 -11.67 36.45 18.09
C THR A 45 -12.68 36.89 17.02
N ARG A 46 -12.25 37.57 15.96
CA ARG A 46 -13.12 37.97 14.85
C ARG A 46 -13.73 36.76 14.13
N ARG A 47 -12.96 35.69 13.93
CA ARG A 47 -13.45 34.43 13.36
C ARG A 47 -14.42 33.71 14.30
N GLN A 48 -14.14 33.70 15.60
CA GLN A 48 -15.05 33.10 16.59
C GLN A 48 -16.36 33.88 16.73
N VAL A 49 -16.33 35.21 16.67
CA VAL A 49 -17.54 36.04 16.75
C VAL A 49 -18.41 35.90 15.49
N LYS A 50 -17.80 35.75 14.30
CA LYS A 50 -18.54 35.37 13.08
C LYS A 50 -19.27 34.02 13.21
N ASN A 51 -18.80 33.14 14.08
CA ASN A 51 -19.42 31.83 14.31
C ASN A 51 -20.41 31.81 15.50
N ILE A 52 -20.56 32.88 16.29
CA ILE A 52 -21.26 32.82 17.60
C ILE A 52 -22.42 33.82 17.72
N VAL A 53 -22.65 34.70 16.76
CA VAL A 53 -23.88 35.53 16.77
C VAL A 53 -24.89 34.95 15.77
N PRO A 54 -25.86 34.12 16.20
CA PRO A 54 -27.09 33.93 15.45
C PRO A 54 -27.87 35.23 15.59
N GLU A 55 -27.84 36.04 14.54
CA GLU A 55 -28.70 37.21 14.41
C GLU A 55 -30.14 36.69 14.29
N VAL A 56 -30.96 37.01 15.28
CA VAL A 56 -32.41 36.84 15.20
C VAL A 56 -32.92 37.93 14.24
N LEU A 57 -32.84 37.63 12.96
CA LEU A 57 -33.52 38.34 11.89
C LEU A 57 -34.24 37.29 11.04
N GLU A 58 -35.54 37.55 10.93
CA GLU A 58 -36.52 37.17 9.92
C GLU A 58 -36.14 36.05 8.95
N GLU A 59 -37.04 35.07 8.84
CA GLU A 59 -37.08 34.00 7.83
C GLU A 59 -36.90 34.57 6.42
N GLU A 60 -35.65 34.78 6.01
CA GLU A 60 -35.24 34.80 4.62
C GLU A 60 -34.76 33.38 4.30
N GLU A 61 -35.45 32.75 3.37
CA GLU A 61 -35.07 31.51 2.70
C GLU A 61 -33.72 31.76 1.99
N ASP A 62 -32.62 31.74 2.75
CA ASP A 62 -31.28 31.77 2.20
C ASP A 62 -31.04 30.42 1.51
N GLU A 63 -31.23 30.47 0.19
CA GLU A 63 -30.82 29.54 -0.85
C GLU A 63 -29.96 28.39 -0.33
N ASP A 64 -30.54 27.18 -0.34
CA ASP A 64 -29.88 25.91 -0.08
C ASP A 64 -28.45 25.89 -0.65
N GLU A 65 -27.44 26.20 0.18
CA GLU A 65 -26.04 25.98 -0.15
C GLU A 65 -25.94 24.54 -0.61
N GLU A 66 -25.57 24.36 -1.89
CA GLU A 66 -25.87 23.21 -2.75
C GLU A 66 -25.35 21.87 -2.19
N ARG A 67 -25.95 21.40 -1.10
CA ARG A 67 -25.57 20.22 -0.34
C ARG A 67 -25.77 19.02 -1.23
N VAL A 68 -24.69 18.28 -1.48
CA VAL A 68 -24.76 17.05 -2.24
C VAL A 68 -24.94 15.91 -1.26
N LEU A 69 -26.08 15.24 -1.30
CA LEU A 69 -26.39 14.06 -0.51
C LEU A 69 -26.41 12.84 -1.43
N GLY A 70 -25.74 11.76 -1.05
CA GLY A 70 -25.75 10.56 -1.88
C GLY A 70 -25.05 9.37 -1.24
N GLU A 71 -25.04 8.26 -1.98
CA GLU A 71 -24.38 7.03 -1.58
C GLU A 71 -22.86 7.13 -1.82
N LEU A 72 -22.06 6.73 -0.83
CA LEU A 72 -20.61 6.67 -0.95
C LEU A 72 -20.17 5.39 -1.65
N ARG A 73 -19.64 5.54 -2.87
CA ARG A 73 -18.92 4.46 -3.56
C ARG A 73 -17.43 4.54 -3.25
N ARG A 74 -16.90 3.58 -2.50
CA ARG A 74 -15.45 3.44 -2.26
C ARG A 74 -14.70 3.24 -3.57
N LEU A 75 -13.61 3.99 -3.74
CA LEU A 75 -12.65 3.84 -4.84
C LEU A 75 -11.36 3.20 -4.29
N PRO A 76 -10.41 2.75 -5.16
CA PRO A 76 -9.10 2.32 -4.71
C PRO A 76 -8.40 3.35 -3.79
N LYS A 77 -8.66 4.64 -3.99
CA LYS A 77 -8.24 5.72 -3.09
C LYS A 77 -9.38 6.71 -2.91
N GLY A 78 -9.85 6.91 -1.69
CA GLY A 78 -10.98 7.77 -1.36
C GLY A 78 -12.33 7.13 -1.69
N GLY A 79 -13.26 7.96 -2.14
CA GLY A 79 -14.58 7.55 -2.59
C GLY A 79 -15.22 8.62 -3.43
N VAL A 80 -16.43 8.34 -3.90
CA VAL A 80 -17.28 9.32 -4.60
C VAL A 80 -18.69 9.24 -4.04
N ILE A 81 -19.27 10.38 -3.71
CA ILE A 81 -20.68 10.51 -3.39
C ILE A 81 -21.42 10.65 -4.71
N VAL A 82 -22.38 9.77 -4.96
CA VAL A 82 -23.24 9.83 -6.13
C VAL A 82 -24.62 10.29 -5.67
N SER A 83 -24.99 11.51 -6.05
CA SER A 83 -26.31 12.09 -5.77
C SER A 83 -27.37 11.53 -6.73
N ASP A 84 -28.64 11.62 -6.33
CA ASP A 84 -29.79 11.16 -7.12
C ASP A 84 -29.91 11.87 -8.49
N ASP A 85 -29.40 13.10 -8.58
CA ASP A 85 -29.34 13.88 -9.82
C ASP A 85 -28.09 13.58 -10.68
N GLY A 86 -27.26 12.62 -10.27
CA GLY A 86 -26.06 12.19 -10.99
C GLY A 86 -24.84 13.09 -10.77
N ARG A 87 -24.90 14.09 -9.87
CA ARG A 87 -23.69 14.83 -9.46
C ARG A 87 -22.77 13.92 -8.65
N GLU A 88 -21.48 14.01 -8.96
CA GLU A 88 -20.43 13.25 -8.28
C GLU A 88 -19.50 14.18 -7.49
N VAL A 89 -19.31 13.89 -6.20
CA VAL A 89 -18.35 14.61 -5.34
C VAL A 89 -17.29 13.63 -4.85
N PHE A 90 -16.02 13.93 -5.15
CA PHE A 90 -14.90 13.12 -4.68
C PHE A 90 -14.63 13.33 -3.19
N VAL A 91 -14.54 12.22 -2.45
CA VAL A 91 -14.19 12.20 -1.02
C VAL A 91 -12.74 11.73 -0.87
N PRO A 92 -11.83 12.58 -0.38
CA PRO A 92 -10.45 12.19 -0.11
C PRO A 92 -10.35 11.08 0.94
N GLU A 93 -9.36 10.18 0.79
CA GLU A 93 -9.17 9.03 1.71
C GLU A 93 -9.03 9.45 3.18
N VAL A 94 -8.44 10.61 3.46
CA VAL A 94 -8.30 11.14 4.83
C VAL A 94 -9.69 11.32 5.48
N TRP A 95 -10.66 11.86 4.73
CA TRP A 95 -12.02 12.04 5.23
C TRP A 95 -12.74 10.71 5.42
N VAL A 96 -12.56 9.79 4.47
CA VAL A 96 -13.12 8.44 4.58
C VAL A 96 -12.66 7.77 5.89
N ARG A 97 -11.37 7.82 6.22
CA ARG A 97 -10.85 7.21 7.44
C ARG A 97 -11.25 7.95 8.71
N ASN A 98 -11.11 9.27 8.72
CA ASN A 98 -11.41 10.08 9.91
C ASN A 98 -12.87 9.96 10.34
N LEU A 99 -13.77 9.85 9.37
CA LEU A 99 -15.20 9.66 9.61
C LEU A 99 -15.60 8.18 9.59
N GLY A 100 -14.64 7.26 9.40
CA GLY A 100 -14.86 5.81 9.35
C GLY A 100 -15.89 5.40 8.30
N MET A 101 -15.95 6.06 7.15
CA MET A 101 -16.97 5.83 6.12
C MET A 101 -16.76 4.49 5.40
N ASP A 102 -17.84 3.77 5.20
CA ASP A 102 -17.85 2.51 4.46
C ASP A 102 -18.56 2.63 3.11
N HIS A 103 -18.31 1.68 2.22
CA HIS A 103 -18.99 1.61 0.93
C HIS A 103 -20.50 1.46 1.15
N GLY A 104 -21.33 2.26 0.49
CA GLY A 104 -22.79 2.23 0.64
C GLY A 104 -23.34 3.17 1.72
N ASP A 105 -22.49 3.79 2.56
CA ASP A 105 -22.94 4.81 3.51
C ASP A 105 -23.56 6.02 2.81
N ILE A 106 -24.56 6.64 3.44
CA ILE A 106 -25.14 7.90 2.95
C ILE A 106 -24.34 9.05 3.54
N VAL A 107 -23.73 9.84 2.66
CA VAL A 107 -22.81 10.91 3.04
C VAL A 107 -23.28 12.21 2.38
N SER A 108 -23.23 13.30 3.13
CA SER A 108 -23.44 14.64 2.62
C SER A 108 -22.12 15.40 2.45
N ALA A 109 -22.06 16.24 1.43
CA ALA A 109 -20.96 17.16 1.17
C ALA A 109 -21.51 18.60 1.10
N VAL A 110 -21.04 19.45 2.02
CA VAL A 110 -21.41 20.88 2.09
C VAL A 110 -20.22 21.71 1.60
N PRO A 111 -20.40 22.56 0.58
CA PRO A 111 -19.30 23.37 0.05
C PRO A 111 -18.88 24.45 1.06
N LEU A 112 -17.59 24.48 1.43
CA LEU A 112 -17.01 25.50 2.31
C LEU A 112 -16.29 26.63 1.53
N GLY A 113 -16.32 26.56 0.19
CA GLY A 113 -15.67 27.51 -0.70
C GLY A 113 -14.66 26.85 -1.64
N MET A 114 -13.58 27.57 -1.98
CA MET A 114 -12.59 27.13 -2.98
C MET A 114 -11.17 27.16 -2.39
N ILE A 115 -10.41 26.09 -2.60
CA ILE A 115 -8.95 26.08 -2.43
C ILE A 115 -8.31 26.05 -3.83
N GLY A 116 -7.79 27.19 -4.26
CA GLY A 116 -7.21 27.35 -5.59
C GLY A 116 -8.27 27.28 -6.69
N GLN A 117 -8.37 26.13 -7.37
CA GLN A 117 -9.36 25.87 -8.41
C GLN A 117 -10.28 24.69 -8.06
N SER A 118 -10.19 24.17 -6.83
CA SER A 118 -10.95 23.00 -6.39
C SER A 118 -11.90 23.40 -5.28
N PRO A 119 -13.18 23.00 -5.34
CA PRO A 119 -14.13 23.22 -4.26
C PRO A 119 -13.68 22.46 -3.01
N LEU A 120 -13.79 23.13 -1.87
CA LEU A 120 -13.58 22.54 -0.56
C LEU A 120 -14.93 22.09 -0.03
N PHE A 121 -15.00 20.87 0.48
CA PHE A 121 -16.20 20.32 1.09
C PHE A 121 -15.94 19.92 2.54
N GLU A 122 -16.96 20.11 3.37
CA GLU A 122 -17.12 19.40 4.63
C GLU A 122 -17.99 18.18 4.39
N PHE A 123 -17.59 17.03 4.93
CA PHE A 123 -18.31 15.78 4.77
C PHE A 123 -18.95 15.35 6.08
N THR A 124 -20.18 14.84 6.02
CA THR A 124 -20.89 14.27 7.17
C THR A 124 -21.52 12.95 6.78
N VAL A 125 -21.35 11.92 7.63
CA VAL A 125 -22.05 10.64 7.45
C VAL A 125 -23.45 10.78 8.04
N GLU A 126 -24.46 10.75 7.17
CA GLU A 126 -25.87 10.88 7.56
C GLU A 126 -26.46 9.54 7.99
N GLU A 127 -26.09 8.46 7.28
CA GLU A 127 -26.61 7.12 7.55
C GLU A 127 -25.54 6.05 7.31
N ARG A 128 -25.42 5.12 8.26
CA ARG A 128 -24.54 3.95 8.15
C ARG A 128 -25.30 2.80 7.51
N ARG A 129 -24.96 2.49 6.26
CA ARG A 129 -25.54 1.36 5.52
C ARG A 129 -24.49 0.37 5.04
N GLY A 130 -23.21 0.71 5.11
CA GLY A 130 -22.18 -0.04 4.41
C GLY A 130 -21.94 -1.48 4.87
N LEU A 131 -22.52 -1.90 5.99
CA LEU A 131 -22.47 -3.29 6.44
C LEU A 131 -23.22 -4.26 5.51
N ASP A 132 -24.21 -3.77 4.77
CA ASP A 132 -25.06 -4.60 3.89
C ASP A 132 -24.61 -4.56 2.42
N TYR A 133 -23.52 -3.83 2.11
CA TYR A 133 -23.08 -3.60 0.73
C TYR A 133 -21.74 -4.29 0.44
N GLU A 134 -21.72 -5.07 -0.64
CA GLU A 134 -20.48 -5.61 -1.18
C GLU A 134 -19.73 -4.51 -1.95
N SER A 135 -18.44 -4.39 -1.70
CA SER A 135 -17.57 -3.49 -2.44
C SER A 135 -16.68 -4.29 -3.39
N ASP A 136 -16.62 -3.88 -4.66
CA ASP A 136 -15.62 -4.37 -5.61
C ASP A 136 -14.19 -3.94 -5.24
N ARG A 137 -13.99 -3.16 -4.18
CA ARG A 137 -12.68 -2.71 -3.73
C ARG A 137 -12.01 -3.79 -2.88
N VAL A 138 -10.93 -4.35 -3.41
CA VAL A 138 -10.01 -5.22 -2.65
C VAL A 138 -8.92 -4.36 -2.01
N SER A 139 -8.54 -4.69 -0.77
CA SER A 139 -7.52 -3.98 -0.01
C SER A 139 -6.47 -4.93 0.55
N VAL A 140 -5.20 -4.57 0.40
CA VAL A 140 -4.06 -5.34 0.88
C VAL A 140 -3.15 -4.41 1.68
N ILE A 141 -2.89 -4.77 2.93
CA ILE A 141 -1.94 -4.07 3.80
C ILE A 141 -0.63 -4.86 3.81
N GLY A 142 0.48 -4.21 3.49
CA GLY A 142 1.77 -4.87 3.49
C GLY A 142 2.95 -3.93 3.36
N PRO A 143 4.17 -4.40 3.69
CA PRO A 143 5.37 -3.59 3.59
C PRO A 143 5.73 -3.38 2.11
N VAL A 144 6.17 -2.16 1.80
CA VAL A 144 6.75 -1.80 0.51
C VAL A 144 8.08 -2.52 0.35
N ALA A 145 8.27 -3.18 -0.80
CA ALA A 145 9.52 -3.77 -1.22
C ALA A 145 9.98 -3.15 -2.53
N SER A 146 11.31 -3.09 -2.74
CA SER A 146 11.89 -2.64 -4.01
C SER A 146 12.85 -3.68 -4.56
N HIS A 147 12.75 -3.95 -5.85
CA HIS A 147 13.69 -4.83 -6.55
C HIS A 147 13.85 -4.37 -7.99
N SER A 148 15.10 -4.30 -8.46
CA SER A 148 15.43 -3.91 -9.85
C SER A 148 14.81 -2.58 -10.30
N GLY A 149 14.61 -1.64 -9.37
CA GLY A 149 14.02 -0.32 -9.65
C GLY A 149 12.49 -0.28 -9.69
N GLU A 150 11.83 -1.42 -9.52
CA GLU A 150 10.39 -1.52 -9.35
C GLU A 150 10.02 -1.58 -7.87
N TRP A 151 8.80 -1.16 -7.56
CA TRP A 151 8.26 -1.09 -6.20
C TRP A 151 7.00 -1.93 -6.13
N PHE A 152 6.84 -2.72 -5.06
CA PHE A 152 5.71 -3.63 -4.93
C PHE A 152 5.31 -3.90 -3.49
N VAL A 153 4.10 -4.41 -3.31
CA VAL A 153 3.58 -4.98 -2.07
C VAL A 153 3.16 -6.42 -2.37
N TYR A 154 3.46 -7.34 -1.46
CA TYR A 154 3.02 -8.73 -1.59
C TYR A 154 1.66 -8.92 -0.93
N SER A 155 0.69 -9.45 -1.68
CA SER A 155 -0.58 -9.94 -1.14
C SER A 155 -0.41 -11.40 -0.76
N GLU A 156 -0.53 -11.73 0.53
CA GLU A 156 -0.53 -13.13 0.98
C GLU A 156 -1.81 -13.86 0.55
N GLU A 157 -2.95 -13.16 0.52
CA GLU A 157 -4.26 -13.72 0.18
C GLU A 157 -4.34 -14.13 -1.30
N GLU A 158 -3.89 -13.24 -2.19
CA GLU A 158 -3.84 -13.52 -3.63
C GLU A 158 -2.57 -14.28 -4.05
N GLU A 159 -1.62 -14.43 -3.13
CA GLU A 159 -0.25 -14.88 -3.39
C GLU A 159 0.45 -14.10 -4.53
N GLU A 160 0.14 -12.82 -4.74
CA GLU A 160 0.64 -12.01 -5.87
C GLU A 160 1.40 -10.74 -5.47
N LEU A 161 2.24 -10.24 -6.40
CA LEU A 161 2.97 -8.98 -6.24
C LEU A 161 2.20 -7.84 -6.91
N ILE A 162 1.79 -6.86 -6.12
CA ILE A 162 1.09 -5.67 -6.58
C ILE A 162 2.12 -4.59 -6.88
N THR A 163 2.27 -4.21 -8.15
CA THR A 163 3.24 -3.19 -8.56
C THR A 163 2.76 -1.78 -8.23
N LEU A 164 3.59 -1.00 -7.55
CA LEU A 164 3.31 0.39 -7.21
C LEU A 164 3.76 1.34 -8.32
N LYS A 165 2.94 2.36 -8.60
CA LYS A 165 3.27 3.35 -9.63
C LYS A 165 4.42 4.24 -9.17
N PRO A 166 5.49 4.44 -9.97
CA PRO A 166 6.64 5.25 -9.57
C PRO A 166 6.27 6.70 -9.19
N LYS A 167 5.21 7.26 -9.79
CA LYS A 167 4.70 8.59 -9.43
C LYS A 167 4.17 8.62 -7.99
N GLU A 168 3.41 7.60 -7.58
CA GLU A 168 2.83 7.51 -6.23
C GLU A 168 3.92 7.29 -5.18
N VAL A 169 4.86 6.39 -5.46
CA VAL A 169 6.03 6.13 -4.61
C VAL A 169 6.77 7.43 -4.31
N ARG A 170 7.05 8.24 -5.35
CA ARG A 170 7.72 9.54 -5.18
C ARG A 170 6.85 10.56 -4.44
N SER A 171 5.57 10.69 -4.79
CA SER A 171 4.70 11.69 -4.18
C SER A 171 4.40 11.43 -2.72
N LEU A 172 4.36 10.17 -2.31
CA LEU A 172 4.11 9.74 -0.92
C LEU A 172 5.41 9.53 -0.12
N GLY A 173 6.57 9.75 -0.75
CA GLY A 173 7.88 9.50 -0.13
C GLY A 173 7.98 8.10 0.45
N LEU A 174 7.63 7.08 -0.35
CA LEU A 174 7.68 5.69 0.10
C LEU A 174 9.11 5.16 0.04
N TYR A 175 9.47 4.39 1.07
CA TYR A 175 10.73 3.68 1.19
C TYR A 175 10.50 2.18 1.40
N GLU A 176 11.52 1.37 1.16
CA GLU A 176 11.47 -0.05 1.44
C GLU A 176 11.26 -0.28 2.94
N GLY A 177 10.28 -1.12 3.28
CA GLY A 177 9.84 -1.38 4.64
C GLY A 177 8.66 -0.53 5.13
N ASP A 178 8.31 0.57 4.43
CA ASP A 178 7.13 1.36 4.78
C ASP A 178 5.87 0.49 4.71
N LEU A 179 5.01 0.58 5.72
CA LEU A 179 3.73 -0.14 5.71
C LEU A 179 2.68 0.69 4.97
N VAL A 180 2.04 0.09 3.97
CA VAL A 180 1.05 0.76 3.15
C VAL A 180 -0.20 -0.10 2.97
N GLU A 181 -1.32 0.57 2.74
CA GLU A 181 -2.52 -0.05 2.19
C GLU A 181 -2.56 0.20 0.69
N VAL A 182 -2.63 -0.87 -0.07
CA VAL A 182 -2.83 -0.85 -1.52
C VAL A 182 -4.20 -1.41 -1.81
N ALA A 183 -4.99 -0.67 -2.59
CA ALA A 183 -6.32 -1.13 -2.98
C ALA A 183 -6.49 -1.07 -4.50
N TYR A 184 -7.38 -1.92 -5.00
CA TYR A 184 -7.67 -2.10 -6.41
C TYR A 184 -9.10 -2.62 -6.61
N PRO A 185 -9.71 -2.42 -7.79
CA PRO A 185 -10.95 -3.08 -8.15
C PRO A 185 -10.73 -4.59 -8.32
N ALA A 186 -11.65 -5.41 -7.84
CA ALA A 186 -11.60 -6.86 -7.95
C ALA A 186 -11.38 -7.28 -9.42
N GLY A 187 -10.36 -8.11 -9.64
CA GLY A 187 -9.96 -8.55 -10.99
C GLY A 187 -9.08 -7.58 -11.80
N ASP A 188 -8.76 -6.38 -11.30
CA ASP A 188 -7.88 -5.42 -11.99
C ASP A 188 -6.76 -4.87 -11.08
N LEU A 189 -5.71 -5.68 -10.92
CA LEU A 189 -4.48 -5.28 -10.22
C LEU A 189 -3.73 -4.13 -10.89
N SER A 190 -3.93 -3.88 -12.20
CA SER A 190 -3.25 -2.81 -12.92
C SER A 190 -3.76 -1.42 -12.51
N ALA A 191 -4.99 -1.37 -12.00
CA ALA A 191 -5.62 -0.19 -11.45
C ALA A 191 -5.22 0.09 -9.98
N ALA A 192 -4.36 -0.72 -9.36
CA ALA A 192 -3.93 -0.54 -7.98
C ALA A 192 -3.42 0.88 -7.66
N ARG A 193 -3.73 1.33 -6.44
CA ARG A 193 -3.33 2.62 -5.87
C ARG A 193 -2.87 2.44 -4.43
N VAL A 194 -1.92 3.26 -4.01
CA VAL A 194 -1.57 3.39 -2.60
C VAL A 194 -2.65 4.24 -1.93
N ALA A 195 -3.57 3.58 -1.23
CA ALA A 195 -4.68 4.18 -0.53
C ALA A 195 -4.17 4.95 0.69
N TRP A 196 -3.32 4.31 1.49
CA TRP A 196 -2.80 4.86 2.73
C TRP A 196 -1.34 4.48 2.99
N LYS A 197 -0.62 5.38 3.65
CA LYS A 197 0.71 5.12 4.21
C LYS A 197 0.56 5.20 5.72
N PHE A 198 0.88 4.12 6.41
CA PHE A 198 0.82 4.10 7.87
C PHE A 198 2.05 4.79 8.45
N ASP A 199 1.84 5.59 9.49
CA ASP A 199 2.95 6.07 10.31
C ASP A 199 3.46 4.90 11.17
N PRO A 200 4.78 4.73 11.35
CA PRO A 200 5.31 3.76 12.30
C PRO A 200 4.72 3.86 13.72
N ASP A 201 4.29 5.07 14.12
CA ASP A 201 3.69 5.35 15.42
C ASP A 201 2.14 5.35 15.37
N ASP A 202 1.52 4.91 14.26
CA ASP A 202 0.06 4.89 14.11
C ASP A 202 -0.59 3.86 15.07
N PRO A 203 -1.49 4.30 15.97
CA PRO A 203 -2.19 3.41 16.90
C PRO A 203 -2.98 2.28 16.21
N TYR A 204 -3.41 2.48 14.96
CA TYR A 204 -4.10 1.44 14.19
C TYR A 204 -3.25 0.17 13.98
N LEU A 205 -1.93 0.27 14.11
CA LEU A 205 -1.02 -0.87 14.02
C LEU A 205 -1.04 -1.73 15.28
N ASP A 206 -1.43 -1.18 16.43
CA ASP A 206 -1.56 -1.94 17.68
C ASP A 206 -2.82 -2.84 17.65
N ASP A 207 -3.90 -2.44 16.95
CA ASP A 207 -5.17 -3.20 16.86
C ASP A 207 -5.16 -4.34 15.83
N LEU A 208 -4.30 -4.25 14.80
CA LEU A 208 -4.08 -5.35 13.84
C LEU A 208 -3.22 -6.49 14.41
N ALA A 209 -2.62 -6.30 15.59
CA ALA A 209 -1.88 -7.35 16.26
C ALA A 209 -2.86 -8.34 16.94
N PRO A 210 -2.69 -9.67 16.75
CA PRO A 210 -3.49 -10.64 17.47
C PRO A 210 -3.15 -10.64 18.96
N GLY A 211 -3.93 -9.89 19.75
CA GLY A 211 -4.02 -9.97 21.21
C GLY A 211 -2.82 -9.44 22.02
N PRO A 212 -3.01 -9.20 23.34
CA PRO A 212 -2.03 -8.56 24.20
C PRO A 212 -0.93 -9.56 24.59
N GLY A 213 0.04 -9.74 23.69
CA GLY A 213 1.34 -10.30 24.00
C GLY A 213 2.35 -9.18 24.32
N PRO A 214 3.28 -9.37 25.26
CA PRO A 214 4.24 -8.34 25.62
C PRO A 214 5.11 -8.00 24.39
N ARG A 215 5.16 -6.71 24.05
CA ARG A 215 5.98 -6.12 22.96
C ARG A 215 7.38 -6.74 22.97
N LYS A 216 7.63 -7.68 22.06
CA LYS A 216 8.95 -8.27 21.86
C LYS A 216 9.78 -7.30 21.03
N ARG A 217 10.84 -6.79 21.67
CA ARG A 217 12.05 -6.22 21.04
C ARG A 217 12.28 -6.79 19.64
N LEU A 218 12.54 -5.89 18.68
CA LEU A 218 13.08 -6.13 17.33
C LEU A 218 13.68 -7.54 17.20
N ALA A 219 12.87 -8.46 16.67
CA ALA A 219 13.29 -9.82 16.45
C ALA A 219 14.36 -9.82 15.35
N LYS A 220 15.55 -10.33 15.68
CA LYS A 220 16.51 -10.86 14.69
C LYS A 220 15.73 -11.61 13.61
N LYS A 221 16.03 -11.34 12.33
CA LYS A 221 15.50 -12.03 11.12
C LYS A 221 15.18 -13.48 11.48
N GLN A 222 13.90 -13.75 11.76
CA GLN A 222 13.46 -15.13 11.88
C GLN A 222 13.55 -15.75 10.49
N PRO A 223 14.03 -17.00 10.35
CA PRO A 223 13.90 -17.71 9.10
C PRO A 223 12.41 -17.69 8.70
N PRO A 224 12.11 -17.50 7.41
CA PRO A 224 10.73 -17.37 6.98
C PRO A 224 9.95 -18.63 7.39
N ARG A 225 8.75 -18.43 7.92
CA ARG A 225 7.86 -19.53 8.34
C ARG A 225 7.63 -20.48 7.17
N ASP A 226 7.84 -21.78 7.41
CA ASP A 226 7.60 -22.84 6.44
C ASP A 226 6.12 -22.91 6.07
N VAL A 227 5.80 -22.68 4.81
CA VAL A 227 4.53 -23.07 4.21
C VAL A 227 4.69 -24.54 3.87
N ALA A 228 4.16 -25.43 4.71
CA ALA A 228 4.25 -26.87 4.46
C ALA A 228 3.51 -27.24 3.17
N ASP A 229 4.25 -27.36 2.06
CA ASP A 229 3.73 -27.79 0.76
C ASP A 229 4.03 -29.27 0.56
N PRO A 230 3.03 -30.17 0.62
CA PRO A 230 3.27 -31.61 0.51
C PRO A 230 3.78 -32.04 -0.88
N VAL A 231 3.63 -31.20 -1.91
CA VAL A 231 4.07 -31.50 -3.28
C VAL A 231 5.52 -31.07 -3.49
N LEU A 232 5.89 -29.91 -2.95
CA LEU A 232 7.22 -29.30 -3.15
C LEU A 232 8.22 -29.59 -2.03
N ALA A 233 7.76 -29.98 -0.83
CA ALA A 233 8.64 -30.29 0.28
C ALA A 233 9.67 -31.37 -0.09
N GLY A 234 10.96 -31.05 0.11
CA GLY A 234 12.08 -31.92 -0.20
C GLY A 234 12.38 -32.08 -1.70
N LYS A 235 11.62 -31.41 -2.60
CA LYS A 235 11.87 -31.45 -4.04
C LYS A 235 12.92 -30.43 -4.45
N THR A 236 13.65 -30.73 -5.52
CA THR A 236 14.58 -29.81 -6.16
C THR A 236 13.95 -29.26 -7.44
N VAL A 237 13.78 -27.95 -7.52
CA VAL A 237 13.21 -27.26 -8.70
C VAL A 237 14.32 -26.54 -9.43
N LEU A 238 14.43 -26.73 -10.74
CA LEU A 238 15.32 -25.95 -11.61
C LEU A 238 14.51 -24.86 -12.31
N VAL A 239 14.85 -23.59 -12.09
CA VAL A 239 14.32 -22.49 -12.90
C VAL A 239 15.38 -22.03 -13.89
N VAL A 240 14.99 -21.94 -15.16
CA VAL A 240 15.83 -21.42 -16.24
C VAL A 240 15.23 -20.13 -16.80
N GLY A 241 16.03 -19.06 -16.78
CA GLY A 241 15.59 -17.71 -17.16
C GLY A 241 14.97 -16.94 -16.00
N GLY A 242 14.40 -15.76 -16.29
CA GLY A 242 13.77 -14.92 -15.27
C GLY A 242 14.76 -14.25 -14.32
N ASP A 243 15.96 -13.90 -14.79
CA ASP A 243 17.10 -13.41 -13.97
C ASP A 243 16.75 -12.25 -13.02
N LEU A 244 15.80 -11.39 -13.40
CA LEU A 244 15.29 -10.30 -12.56
C LEU A 244 14.46 -10.75 -11.36
N TYR A 245 14.02 -12.00 -11.29
CA TYR A 245 13.12 -12.53 -10.25
C TYR A 245 13.79 -13.62 -9.42
N LYS A 246 15.13 -13.70 -9.46
CA LYS A 246 15.87 -14.83 -8.87
C LYS A 246 15.65 -15.03 -7.39
N ASP A 247 15.75 -13.95 -6.64
CA ASP A 247 15.60 -14.02 -5.20
C ASP A 247 14.12 -14.21 -4.80
N ALA A 248 13.18 -13.72 -5.62
CA ALA A 248 11.75 -13.96 -5.43
C ALA A 248 11.36 -15.43 -5.64
N TYR A 249 11.92 -16.11 -6.66
CA TYR A 249 11.73 -17.55 -6.82
C TYR A 249 12.39 -18.31 -5.69
N ARG A 250 13.63 -17.95 -5.31
CA ARG A 250 14.34 -18.62 -4.22
C ARG A 250 13.51 -18.58 -2.94
N LEU A 251 13.06 -17.38 -2.56
CA LEU A 251 12.24 -17.19 -1.38
C LEU A 251 10.96 -18.04 -1.41
N ASN A 252 10.25 -18.06 -2.55
CA ASN A 252 8.99 -18.78 -2.67
C ASN A 252 9.13 -20.30 -2.64
N PHE A 253 10.18 -20.85 -3.25
CA PHE A 253 10.42 -22.29 -3.24
C PHE A 253 11.02 -22.76 -1.90
N GLU A 254 11.99 -22.02 -1.35
CA GLU A 254 12.63 -22.40 -0.08
C GLU A 254 11.66 -22.33 1.10
N ARG A 255 10.75 -21.34 1.13
CA ARG A 255 9.65 -21.28 2.11
C ARG A 255 8.69 -22.46 2.04
N ARG A 256 8.63 -23.17 0.90
CA ARG A 256 7.79 -24.35 0.69
C ARG A 256 8.58 -25.66 0.88
N GLY A 257 9.76 -25.58 1.48
CA GLY A 257 10.64 -26.72 1.73
C GLY A 257 11.32 -27.29 0.47
N ALA A 258 11.27 -26.58 -0.66
CA ALA A 258 11.93 -26.99 -1.90
C ALA A 258 13.32 -26.36 -2.04
N LYS A 259 14.23 -27.08 -2.71
CA LYS A 259 15.55 -26.56 -3.08
C LYS A 259 15.50 -25.93 -4.47
N LEU A 260 15.86 -24.67 -4.59
CA LEU A 260 15.93 -24.00 -5.89
C LEU A 260 17.32 -24.13 -6.52
N LEU A 261 17.38 -24.67 -7.74
CA LEU A 261 18.48 -24.54 -8.68
C LEU A 261 18.15 -23.46 -9.70
N TRP A 262 19.15 -22.65 -10.05
CA TRP A 262 19.01 -21.56 -11.00
C TRP A 262 19.89 -21.78 -12.22
N GLU A 263 19.41 -21.43 -13.40
CA GLU A 263 20.30 -21.11 -14.53
C GLU A 263 19.81 -19.94 -15.38
N THR A 264 20.75 -19.14 -15.87
CA THR A 264 20.46 -18.00 -16.75
C THR A 264 19.96 -18.49 -18.10
N GLY A 265 18.98 -17.81 -18.69
CA GLY A 265 18.46 -18.15 -20.03
C GLY A 265 19.42 -17.83 -21.20
N PHE A 266 20.57 -17.21 -20.93
CA PHE A 266 21.52 -16.74 -21.95
C PHE A 266 22.62 -17.76 -22.28
N GLN A 267 22.94 -17.91 -23.57
CA GLN A 267 23.95 -18.85 -24.13
C GLN A 267 25.43 -18.55 -23.80
N GLY A 268 25.73 -17.74 -22.77
CA GLY A 268 27.11 -17.44 -22.36
C GLY A 268 27.70 -18.37 -21.30
N GLY A 269 26.87 -19.17 -20.62
CA GLY A 269 27.30 -20.10 -19.58
C GLY A 269 27.68 -21.46 -20.15
N GLN A 270 28.73 -22.09 -19.61
CA GLN A 270 29.20 -23.42 -20.00
C GLN A 270 28.06 -24.45 -19.95
N GLY A 271 27.49 -24.80 -21.11
CA GLY A 271 26.37 -25.74 -21.28
C GLY A 271 26.59 -27.16 -20.71
N LYS A 272 27.78 -27.48 -20.18
CA LYS A 272 28.03 -28.71 -19.42
C LYS A 272 27.39 -28.68 -18.02
N ASN A 273 27.14 -27.50 -17.43
CA ASN A 273 26.55 -27.40 -16.09
C ASN A 273 25.02 -27.52 -16.08
N ILE A 274 24.34 -27.12 -17.14
CA ILE A 274 22.86 -27.14 -17.17
C ILE A 274 22.30 -28.56 -17.19
N GLU A 275 22.90 -29.49 -17.94
CA GLU A 275 22.44 -30.88 -17.97
C GLU A 275 22.63 -31.57 -16.60
N SER A 276 23.69 -31.22 -15.86
CA SER A 276 23.87 -31.69 -14.48
C SER A 276 22.76 -31.17 -13.56
N LYS A 277 22.36 -29.89 -13.71
CA LYS A 277 21.26 -29.32 -12.93
C LYS A 277 19.92 -29.96 -13.28
N VAL A 278 19.65 -30.22 -14.56
CA VAL A 278 18.46 -30.96 -15.01
C VAL A 278 18.40 -32.34 -14.37
N ARG A 279 19.53 -33.07 -14.34
CA ARG A 279 19.59 -34.40 -13.71
C ARG A 279 19.27 -34.35 -12.21
N SER A 280 19.77 -33.33 -11.52
CA SER A 280 19.58 -33.13 -10.08
C SER A 280 18.20 -32.58 -9.71
N ALA A 281 17.46 -32.01 -10.66
CA ALA A 281 16.13 -31.48 -10.42
C ALA A 281 15.06 -32.57 -10.48
N ASP A 282 13.98 -32.39 -9.72
CA ASP A 282 12.74 -33.17 -9.82
C ASP A 282 11.80 -32.58 -10.87
N VAL A 283 11.87 -31.26 -11.11
CA VAL A 283 11.10 -30.55 -12.14
C VAL A 283 11.89 -29.34 -12.65
N ALA A 284 11.76 -29.05 -13.94
CA ALA A 284 12.34 -27.86 -14.56
C ALA A 284 11.25 -26.85 -15.00
N VAL A 285 11.47 -25.57 -14.75
CA VAL A 285 10.61 -24.48 -15.19
C VAL A 285 11.39 -23.61 -16.15
N LEU A 286 10.87 -23.43 -17.36
CA LEU A 286 11.45 -22.56 -18.39
C LEU A 286 10.66 -21.26 -18.44
N VAL A 287 11.31 -20.16 -18.04
CA VAL A 287 10.74 -18.81 -18.07
C VAL A 287 11.00 -18.18 -19.43
N THR A 288 9.96 -18.03 -20.25
CA THR A 288 10.10 -17.69 -21.68
C THR A 288 10.01 -16.20 -22.00
N ASP A 289 9.30 -15.40 -21.20
CA ASP A 289 9.00 -13.99 -21.52
C ASP A 289 10.22 -13.06 -21.55
N MET A 290 11.37 -13.51 -21.04
CA MET A 290 12.63 -12.74 -21.04
C MET A 290 13.81 -13.45 -21.71
N ALA A 291 13.57 -14.60 -22.36
CA ALA A 291 14.60 -15.33 -23.08
C ALA A 291 14.66 -14.86 -24.54
N SER A 292 15.30 -13.71 -24.79
CA SER A 292 15.34 -13.11 -26.14
C SER A 292 16.17 -13.89 -27.16
N HIS A 293 17.01 -14.85 -26.74
CA HIS A 293 17.79 -15.67 -27.68
C HIS A 293 17.96 -17.11 -27.18
N ARG A 294 17.55 -18.06 -28.04
CA ARG A 294 17.77 -19.52 -28.01
C ARG A 294 18.25 -20.07 -26.66
N LEU A 295 17.29 -20.50 -25.82
CA LEU A 295 17.58 -21.40 -24.71
C LEU A 295 18.37 -22.62 -25.25
N PRO A 296 19.38 -23.13 -24.52
CA PRO A 296 19.90 -24.47 -24.76
C PRO A 296 18.72 -25.46 -24.82
N ASP A 297 18.86 -26.58 -25.55
CA ASP A 297 17.80 -27.57 -25.73
C ASP A 297 17.50 -28.36 -24.43
N ILE A 298 17.01 -27.64 -23.42
CA ILE A 298 16.66 -28.10 -22.09
C ILE A 298 15.48 -29.05 -22.17
N GLU A 299 14.58 -28.85 -23.14
CA GLU A 299 13.52 -29.81 -23.42
C GLU A 299 14.10 -31.20 -23.70
N SER A 300 15.05 -31.30 -24.64
CA SER A 300 15.68 -32.57 -24.97
C SER A 300 16.43 -33.15 -23.79
N MET A 301 17.07 -32.32 -22.96
CA MET A 301 17.72 -32.79 -21.72
C MET A 301 16.70 -33.34 -20.73
N CYS A 302 15.60 -32.63 -20.48
CA CYS A 302 14.52 -33.08 -19.59
C CYS A 302 13.89 -34.38 -20.09
N LYS A 303 13.59 -34.48 -21.39
CA LYS A 303 13.07 -35.70 -22.03
C LYS A 303 14.03 -36.87 -21.86
N ARG A 304 15.33 -36.67 -22.09
CA ARG A 304 16.38 -37.71 -21.95
C ARG A 304 16.48 -38.22 -20.51
N HIS A 305 16.43 -37.33 -19.53
CA HIS A 305 16.53 -37.67 -18.10
C HIS A 305 15.17 -37.95 -17.43
N ARG A 306 14.08 -38.02 -18.23
CA ARG A 306 12.70 -38.24 -17.78
C ARG A 306 12.29 -37.28 -16.65
N LYS A 307 12.66 -36.01 -16.80
CA LYS A 307 12.30 -34.94 -15.87
C LYS A 307 11.09 -34.19 -16.40
N PRO A 308 10.02 -34.00 -15.60
CA PRO A 308 8.92 -33.15 -15.98
C PRO A 308 9.43 -31.71 -16.14
N PHE A 309 8.90 -31.01 -17.13
CA PHE A 309 9.21 -29.60 -17.36
C PHE A 309 7.95 -28.82 -17.75
N VAL A 310 7.96 -27.53 -17.44
CA VAL A 310 6.86 -26.62 -17.74
C VAL A 310 7.37 -25.29 -18.25
N TYR A 311 6.57 -24.68 -19.11
CA TYR A 311 6.76 -23.30 -19.55
C TYR A 311 5.99 -22.36 -18.63
N ALA A 312 6.65 -21.31 -18.19
CA ALA A 312 6.03 -20.24 -17.42
C ALA A 312 6.24 -18.91 -18.16
N SER A 313 5.14 -18.26 -18.53
CA SER A 313 5.11 -16.88 -19.02
C SER A 313 5.24 -15.93 -17.82
N SER A 314 6.44 -15.79 -17.24
CA SER A 314 6.53 -15.16 -15.93
C SER A 314 6.85 -13.67 -16.00
N ARG A 315 5.99 -12.88 -15.35
CA ARG A 315 6.43 -11.83 -14.42
C ARG A 315 6.26 -12.22 -12.93
N GLY A 316 5.46 -13.25 -12.61
CA GLY A 316 5.15 -13.63 -11.21
C GLY A 316 5.81 -14.93 -10.73
N SER A 317 6.27 -14.97 -9.48
CA SER A 317 6.84 -16.15 -8.80
C SER A 317 5.83 -17.25 -8.47
N SER A 318 4.57 -16.90 -8.25
CA SER A 318 3.53 -17.84 -7.83
C SER A 318 3.03 -18.69 -8.99
N GLY A 319 2.95 -18.11 -10.20
CA GLY A 319 2.66 -18.89 -11.42
C GLY A 319 3.69 -19.97 -11.68
N VAL A 320 4.98 -19.65 -11.47
CA VAL A 320 6.09 -20.60 -11.59
C VAL A 320 5.98 -21.76 -10.56
N VAL A 321 5.62 -21.44 -9.31
CA VAL A 321 5.38 -22.44 -8.26
C VAL A 321 4.22 -23.37 -8.64
N ARG A 322 3.07 -22.80 -9.05
CA ARG A 322 1.87 -23.55 -9.44
C ARG A 322 2.13 -24.49 -10.61
N SER A 323 2.81 -24.01 -11.65
CA SER A 323 3.19 -24.83 -12.80
C SER A 323 4.11 -25.98 -12.40
N SER A 324 5.04 -25.75 -11.46
CA SER A 324 5.94 -26.79 -10.95
C SER A 324 5.18 -27.91 -10.24
N GLN A 325 4.25 -27.55 -9.36
CA GLN A 325 3.39 -28.51 -8.65
C GLN A 325 2.56 -29.35 -9.63
N GLN A 326 1.92 -28.71 -10.61
CA GLN A 326 1.12 -29.40 -11.62
C GLN A 326 1.95 -30.40 -12.44
N ALA A 327 3.19 -30.04 -12.78
CA ALA A 327 4.10 -30.92 -13.51
C ALA A 327 4.48 -32.17 -12.69
N LEU A 328 4.79 -31.97 -11.41
CA LEU A 328 5.12 -33.05 -10.47
C LEU A 328 3.94 -33.99 -10.25
N ILE A 329 2.74 -33.47 -10.06
CA ILE A 329 1.52 -34.27 -9.88
C ILE A 329 1.22 -35.11 -11.12
N LYS A 330 1.35 -34.53 -12.32
CA LYS A 330 1.13 -35.25 -13.59
C LYS A 330 2.16 -36.35 -13.83
N SER A 331 3.40 -36.15 -13.38
CA SER A 331 4.48 -37.13 -13.55
C SER A 331 4.48 -38.26 -12.52
N GLY A 332 3.73 -38.12 -11.42
CA GLY A 332 3.59 -39.13 -10.37
C GLY A 332 2.45 -40.13 -10.59
N LYS A 333 1.65 -39.95 -11.65
CA LYS A 333 0.65 -40.91 -12.14
C LYS A 333 1.24 -41.75 -13.26
#